data_AF-A0A2W7CAA5-F1
#
_entry.id   AF-A0A2W7CAA5-F1
#
_cell.length_a   1.000
_cell.length_b   1.000
_cell.length_c   1.000
_cell.angle_alpha   90.00
_cell.angle_beta   90.00
_cell.angle_gamma   90.00
#
_symmetry.space_group_name_H-M   'P 1'
#
loop_
_entity.id
_entity.type
_entity.pdbx_description
1 polymer ?
#
loop_
_entity_poly.entity_id
_entity_poly.type
_entity_poly.pdbx_seq_one_letter_code
_entity_poly.pdbx_strand_id
1 'polypeptide(L)'
;MRIIVHKARCQGHARCSARAPAVFKLDEAGYILPGDIDVANGEQLLAPDGVRSCPELALEIEDPPAARIVPDAILKPRTGVPEHLTTMEFATDPMEQAKITELLDREAIRDCLYRYCRGIDRADEAALRSAYWPDAHDNHGAYCGSAEGFIRFALGVFKTGPRNIHQITNILIEFINPAEAAVESYFTALQRGPDKDGEMRQMLLSGRYCDLFQRREGEWRIAERTVVYDWLEEQIPAAVLESERFGPRQPIGAPHPDDPVYALGKRRIASRGDAFSASERERRISGDDGL
;
A
#
# COMPACT_ATOMS: atom_id res chain seq x y z
N MET A 1 -33.39 27.93 -10.57
CA MET A 1 -32.63 27.59 -9.34
C MET A 1 -31.92 28.84 -8.88
N ARG A 2 -31.90 29.11 -7.58
CA ARG A 2 -31.17 30.25 -7.02
C ARG A 2 -30.07 29.78 -6.08
N ILE A 3 -28.93 30.47 -6.10
CA ILE A 3 -27.77 30.18 -5.25
C ILE A 3 -27.51 31.39 -4.36
N ILE A 4 -27.50 31.17 -3.05
CA ILE A 4 -27.15 32.15 -2.04
C ILE A 4 -25.62 32.24 -1.93
N VAL A 5 -25.09 33.47 -1.96
CA VAL A 5 -23.64 33.73 -1.90
C VAL A 5 -23.26 34.34 -0.55
N HIS A 6 -22.64 33.52 0.30
CA HIS A 6 -22.09 33.94 1.60
C HIS A 6 -20.70 34.56 1.41
N LYS A 7 -20.63 35.78 0.86
CA LYS A 7 -19.36 36.45 0.49
C LYS A 7 -18.32 36.46 1.61
N ALA A 8 -18.73 36.64 2.86
CA ALA A 8 -17.84 36.65 4.02
C ALA A 8 -17.07 35.34 4.24
N ARG A 9 -17.54 34.22 3.68
CA ARG A 9 -16.88 32.91 3.76
C ARG A 9 -15.97 32.64 2.56
N CYS A 10 -16.05 33.42 1.49
CA CYS A 10 -15.26 33.15 0.30
C CYS A 10 -13.78 33.48 0.55
N GLN A 11 -12.90 32.48 0.36
CA GLN A 11 -11.44 32.61 0.49
C GLN A 11 -10.71 32.61 -0.87
N GLY A 12 -11.42 32.84 -1.99
CA GLY A 12 -10.78 33.05 -3.30
C GLY A 12 -10.25 31.79 -4.02
N HIS A 13 -10.65 30.58 -3.63
CA HIS A 13 -10.15 29.33 -4.25
C HIS A 13 -10.55 29.11 -5.72
N ALA A 14 -11.51 29.89 -6.25
CA ALA A 14 -12.02 29.80 -7.63
C ALA A 14 -12.60 28.45 -8.10
N ARG A 15 -12.75 27.46 -7.21
CA ARG A 15 -13.21 26.09 -7.54
C ARG A 15 -14.62 26.05 -8.17
N CYS A 16 -15.52 26.92 -7.70
CA CYS A 16 -16.86 27.02 -8.25
C CYS A 16 -16.85 27.44 -9.73
N SER A 17 -16.05 28.45 -10.09
CA SER A 17 -15.92 28.92 -11.47
C SER A 17 -15.17 27.91 -12.34
N ALA A 18 -14.17 27.20 -11.81
CA ALA A 18 -13.52 26.11 -12.55
C ALA A 18 -14.52 24.99 -12.94
N ARG A 19 -15.54 24.74 -12.11
CA ARG A 19 -16.55 23.71 -12.36
C ARG A 19 -17.70 24.20 -13.25
N ALA A 20 -18.12 25.45 -13.08
CA ALA A 20 -19.21 26.06 -13.86
C ALA A 20 -18.91 27.56 -14.14
N PRO A 21 -18.01 27.86 -15.10
CA PRO A 21 -17.52 29.22 -15.33
C PRO A 21 -18.59 30.16 -15.89
N ALA A 22 -19.64 29.59 -16.48
CA ALA A 22 -20.77 30.34 -17.00
C ALA A 22 -21.67 30.86 -15.87
N VAL A 23 -21.81 30.09 -14.78
CA VAL A 23 -22.62 30.41 -13.58
C VAL A 23 -21.88 31.30 -12.58
N PHE A 24 -20.63 30.94 -12.23
CA PHE A 24 -19.90 31.60 -11.15
C PHE A 24 -18.88 32.60 -11.68
N LYS A 25 -19.18 33.89 -11.53
CA LYS A 25 -18.28 34.98 -11.90
C LYS A 25 -17.42 35.39 -10.70
N LEU A 26 -16.14 35.57 -10.96
CA LEU A 26 -15.15 35.96 -9.95
C LEU A 26 -14.58 37.33 -10.29
N ASP A 27 -14.07 38.02 -9.28
CA ASP A 27 -13.20 39.17 -9.48
C ASP A 27 -11.76 38.73 -9.85
N GLU A 28 -10.90 39.71 -10.11
CA GLU A 28 -9.50 39.47 -10.50
C GLU A 28 -8.68 38.79 -9.38
N ALA A 29 -9.13 38.84 -8.13
CA ALA A 29 -8.50 38.18 -6.99
C ALA A 29 -9.06 36.77 -6.72
N GLY A 30 -9.97 36.28 -7.57
CA GLY A 30 -10.55 34.94 -7.47
C GLY A 30 -11.73 34.80 -6.50
N TYR A 31 -12.22 35.91 -5.95
CA TYR A 31 -13.39 35.91 -5.06
C TYR A 31 -14.68 35.96 -5.86
N ILE A 32 -15.71 35.28 -5.35
CA ILE A 32 -17.02 35.33 -5.98
C ILE A 32 -17.62 36.73 -5.86
N LEU A 33 -18.20 37.20 -6.97
CA LEU A 33 -18.88 38.50 -6.99
C LEU A 33 -20.05 38.51 -6.00
N PRO A 34 -20.33 39.66 -5.36
CA PRO A 34 -21.43 39.79 -4.41
C PRO A 34 -22.80 39.65 -5.10
N GLY A 35 -23.75 39.06 -4.38
CA GLY A 35 -25.15 38.91 -4.82
C GLY A 35 -25.50 37.45 -5.10
N ASP A 36 -26.74 37.10 -4.79
CA ASP A 36 -27.26 35.76 -5.09
C ASP A 36 -27.39 35.56 -6.60
N ILE A 37 -27.27 34.32 -7.05
CA ILE A 37 -27.20 33.96 -8.46
C ILE A 37 -28.49 33.23 -8.86
N ASP A 38 -29.24 33.81 -9.78
CA ASP A 38 -30.32 33.12 -10.49
C ASP A 38 -29.75 32.33 -11.68
N VAL A 39 -29.77 31.00 -11.57
CA VAL A 39 -29.15 30.12 -12.56
C VAL A 39 -30.08 29.91 -13.77
N ALA A 40 -29.60 30.30 -14.95
CA ALA A 40 -30.30 30.12 -16.21
C ALA A 40 -30.61 28.63 -16.48
N ASN A 41 -31.73 28.34 -17.15
CA ASN A 41 -32.23 26.96 -17.35
C ASN A 41 -31.22 26.02 -18.03
N GLY A 42 -30.30 26.53 -18.87
CA GLY A 42 -29.25 25.73 -19.50
C GLY A 42 -28.05 25.40 -18.60
N GLU A 43 -27.93 26.02 -17.43
CA GLU A 43 -26.74 25.94 -16.57
C GLU A 43 -27.01 25.24 -15.23
N GLN A 44 -28.27 24.86 -14.98
CA GLN A 44 -28.73 24.23 -13.73
C GLN A 44 -28.11 22.85 -13.47
N LEU A 45 -27.60 22.18 -14.50
CA LEU A 45 -26.92 20.89 -14.37
C LEU A 45 -25.55 21.00 -13.69
N LEU A 46 -24.78 22.05 -13.98
CA LEU A 46 -23.40 22.20 -13.48
C LEU A 46 -23.32 23.06 -12.20
N ALA A 47 -24.34 23.87 -11.94
CA ALA A 47 -24.43 24.72 -10.75
C ALA A 47 -24.24 23.94 -9.42
N PRO A 48 -24.90 22.79 -9.17
CA PRO A 48 -24.74 22.05 -7.91
C PRO A 48 -23.31 21.56 -7.66
N ASP A 49 -22.61 21.12 -8.70
CA ASP A 49 -21.22 20.69 -8.59
C ASP A 49 -20.29 21.86 -8.25
N GLY A 50 -20.54 23.05 -8.83
CA GLY A 50 -19.81 24.25 -8.48
C GLY A 50 -20.04 24.68 -7.03
N VAL A 51 -21.27 24.59 -6.53
CA VAL A 51 -21.58 24.82 -5.10
C VAL A 51 -20.82 23.85 -4.19
N ARG A 52 -20.91 22.54 -4.46
CA ARG A 52 -20.25 21.48 -3.67
C ARG A 52 -18.72 21.53 -3.72
N SER A 53 -18.16 22.14 -4.75
CA SER A 53 -16.71 22.29 -4.88
C SER A 53 -16.10 23.34 -3.93
N CYS A 54 -16.92 24.16 -3.26
CA CYS A 54 -16.46 25.19 -2.34
C CYS A 54 -16.10 24.58 -0.96
N PRO A 55 -14.82 24.60 -0.55
CA PRO A 55 -14.41 24.04 0.75
C PRO A 55 -14.93 24.88 1.94
N GLU A 56 -15.19 26.16 1.71
CA GLU A 56 -15.58 27.13 2.74
C GLU A 56 -17.09 27.26 2.95
N LEU A 57 -17.89 26.48 2.20
CA LEU A 57 -19.36 26.54 2.23
C LEU A 57 -19.87 27.98 2.02
N ALA A 58 -19.23 28.70 1.10
CA ALA A 58 -19.59 30.08 0.73
C ALA A 58 -20.78 30.16 -0.23
N LEU A 59 -21.27 29.01 -0.71
CA LEU A 59 -22.35 28.90 -1.68
C LEU A 59 -23.39 27.90 -1.18
N GLU A 60 -24.66 28.22 -1.37
CA GLU A 60 -25.80 27.41 -0.92
C GLU A 60 -26.90 27.48 -1.96
N ILE A 61 -27.58 26.36 -2.25
CA ILE A 61 -28.73 26.39 -3.16
C ILE A 61 -29.96 26.78 -2.34
N GLU A 62 -30.68 27.82 -2.76
CA GLU A 62 -31.96 28.19 -2.17
C GLU A 62 -33.02 27.18 -2.62
N ASP A 63 -33.40 26.27 -1.72
CA ASP A 63 -34.53 25.38 -1.94
C ASP A 63 -35.83 26.20 -1.86
N PRO A 64 -36.77 26.06 -2.82
CA PRO A 64 -38.08 26.71 -2.71
C PRO A 64 -38.80 26.23 -1.43
N PRO A 65 -39.58 27.11 -0.76
CA PRO A 65 -40.19 26.80 0.52
C PRO A 65 -41.12 25.57 0.43
N ALA A 66 -40.63 24.48 1.00
CA ALA A 66 -41.28 23.21 1.31
C ALA A 66 -41.80 22.36 0.13
N ALA A 67 -40.88 21.66 -0.54
CA ALA A 67 -41.00 20.20 -0.56
C ALA A 67 -40.23 19.65 0.65
N ARG A 68 -40.75 19.89 1.86
CA ARG A 68 -40.29 19.18 3.07
C ARG A 68 -40.68 17.72 2.88
N ILE A 69 -39.74 16.90 2.40
CA ILE A 69 -39.81 15.46 2.58
C ILE A 69 -39.69 15.24 4.09
N VAL A 70 -40.84 15.15 4.76
CA VAL A 70 -40.94 14.55 6.09
C VAL A 70 -40.52 13.09 5.95
N PRO A 71 -39.46 12.62 6.63
CA PRO A 71 -39.15 11.21 6.68
C PRO A 71 -40.07 10.57 7.73
N ASP A 72 -41.36 10.45 7.42
CA ASP A 72 -42.26 9.63 8.23
C ASP A 72 -43.40 9.07 7.38
N ALA A 73 -43.02 8.27 6.40
CA ALA A 73 -43.85 7.18 5.94
C ALA A 73 -42.94 5.96 5.94
N ILE A 74 -43.26 5.01 6.83
CA ILE A 74 -42.78 3.64 6.82
C ILE A 74 -42.92 3.13 5.38
N LEU A 75 -41.83 3.20 4.62
CA LEU A 75 -41.68 2.50 3.37
C LEU A 75 -41.66 1.02 3.75
N LYS A 76 -42.84 0.41 3.72
CA LYS A 76 -42.93 -1.03 3.47
C LYS A 76 -41.97 -1.35 2.33
N PRO A 77 -41.17 -2.42 2.43
CA PRO A 77 -40.27 -2.78 1.35
C PRO A 77 -41.11 -2.88 0.08
N ARG A 78 -40.83 -2.02 -0.90
CA ARG A 78 -41.39 -2.18 -2.24
C ARG A 78 -40.81 -3.48 -2.76
N THR A 79 -41.59 -4.55 -2.64
CA THR A 79 -41.33 -5.81 -3.32
C THR A 79 -41.33 -5.53 -4.81
N GLY A 80 -40.17 -5.73 -5.44
CA GLY A 80 -39.98 -5.57 -6.88
C GLY A 80 -39.12 -4.36 -7.23
N VAL A 81 -37.80 -4.54 -7.21
CA VAL A 81 -36.95 -3.82 -8.16
C VAL A 81 -37.42 -4.27 -9.54
N PRO A 82 -37.80 -3.36 -10.46
CA PRO A 82 -38.12 -3.74 -11.83
C PRO A 82 -36.94 -4.52 -12.44
N GLU A 83 -37.19 -5.68 -13.04
CA GLU A 83 -36.15 -6.58 -13.61
C GLU A 83 -35.15 -5.87 -14.56
N HIS A 84 -35.56 -4.75 -15.17
CA HIS A 84 -34.70 -3.97 -16.06
C HIS A 84 -33.64 -3.10 -15.36
N LEU A 85 -33.71 -2.95 -14.03
CA LEU A 85 -32.75 -2.17 -13.22
C LEU A 85 -31.74 -3.06 -12.48
N THR A 86 -31.83 -4.39 -12.62
CA THR A 86 -31.01 -5.35 -11.86
C THR A 86 -29.59 -5.53 -12.43
N THR A 87 -29.27 -4.93 -13.56
CA THR A 87 -27.92 -4.99 -14.15
C THR A 87 -27.53 -3.66 -14.77
N MET A 88 -27.31 -2.63 -13.95
CA MET A 88 -26.27 -1.67 -14.31
C MET A 88 -24.95 -2.29 -13.86
N GLU A 89 -24.36 -3.12 -14.72
CA GLU A 89 -22.94 -3.41 -14.61
C GLU A 89 -22.21 -2.07 -14.72
N PHE A 90 -21.75 -1.54 -13.59
CA PHE A 90 -20.74 -0.49 -13.59
C PHE A 90 -19.44 -1.14 -14.05
N ALA A 91 -19.33 -1.40 -15.36
CA ALA A 91 -18.07 -1.80 -15.96
C ALA A 91 -17.09 -0.65 -15.72
N THR A 92 -16.11 -0.86 -14.84
CA THR A 92 -14.98 0.06 -14.68
C THR A 92 -14.33 0.25 -16.04
N ASP A 93 -14.02 1.49 -16.38
CA ASP A 93 -13.29 1.82 -17.61
C ASP A 93 -12.03 0.93 -17.69
N PRO A 94 -11.77 0.20 -18.78
CA PRO A 94 -10.56 -0.61 -18.93
C PRO A 94 -9.27 0.14 -18.59
N MET A 95 -9.21 1.46 -18.85
CA MET A 95 -8.10 2.32 -18.46
C MET A 95 -7.99 2.50 -16.94
N GLU A 96 -9.12 2.63 -16.25
CA GLU A 96 -9.18 2.70 -14.78
C GLU A 96 -8.78 1.36 -14.15
N GLN A 97 -9.27 0.24 -14.71
CA GLN A 97 -8.89 -1.10 -14.24
C GLN A 97 -7.39 -1.37 -14.40
N ALA A 98 -6.78 -0.91 -15.50
CA ALA A 98 -5.34 -1.01 -15.72
C ALA A 98 -4.55 -0.21 -14.68
N LYS A 99 -4.96 1.03 -14.39
CA LYS A 99 -4.33 1.87 -13.35
C LYS A 99 -4.44 1.27 -11.95
N ILE A 100 -5.60 0.71 -11.60
CA ILE A 100 -5.78 0.01 -10.33
C ILE A 100 -4.86 -1.21 -10.25
N THR A 101 -4.79 -2.01 -11.32
CA THR A 101 -3.89 -3.18 -11.39
C THR A 101 -2.44 -2.76 -11.19
N GLU A 102 -2.01 -1.69 -11.87
CA GLU A 102 -0.66 -1.16 -11.75
C GLU A 102 -0.34 -0.66 -10.32
N LEU A 103 -1.32 -0.08 -9.61
CA LEU A 103 -1.16 0.31 -8.21
C LEU A 103 -1.03 -0.91 -7.29
N LEU A 104 -1.84 -1.95 -7.52
CA LEU A 104 -1.76 -3.22 -6.77
C LEU A 104 -0.41 -3.92 -7.00
N ASP A 105 0.06 -3.95 -8.25
CA ASP A 105 1.35 -4.53 -8.62
C ASP A 105 2.50 -3.77 -7.94
N ARG A 106 2.45 -2.43 -7.89
CA ARG A 106 3.46 -1.63 -7.17
C ARG A 106 3.48 -1.93 -5.67
N GLU A 107 2.32 -2.04 -5.04
CA GLU A 107 2.25 -2.37 -3.61
C GLU A 107 2.71 -3.80 -3.33
N ALA A 108 2.42 -4.76 -4.21
CA ALA A 108 2.92 -6.12 -4.10
C ALA A 108 4.46 -6.19 -4.17
N ILE A 109 5.08 -5.40 -5.05
CA ILE A 109 6.55 -5.27 -5.14
C ILE A 109 7.12 -4.65 -3.85
N ARG A 110 6.52 -3.56 -3.34
CA ARG A 110 6.97 -2.93 -2.09
C ARG A 110 6.85 -3.88 -0.91
N ASP A 111 5.72 -4.56 -0.78
CA ASP A 111 5.53 -5.59 0.26
C ASP A 111 6.59 -6.69 0.17
N CYS A 112 6.93 -7.13 -1.06
CA CYS A 112 7.98 -8.11 -1.28
C CYS A 112 9.35 -7.64 -0.75
N LEU A 113 9.74 -6.39 -1.02
CA LEU A 113 10.96 -5.78 -0.47
C LEU A 113 10.93 -5.72 1.07
N TYR A 114 9.77 -5.39 1.66
CA TYR A 114 9.63 -5.36 3.12
C TYR A 114 9.63 -6.75 3.75
N ARG A 115 9.11 -7.78 3.06
CA ARG A 115 9.22 -9.18 3.46
C ARG A 115 10.66 -9.66 3.45
N TYR A 116 11.46 -9.25 2.45
CA TYR A 116 12.90 -9.50 2.44
C TYR A 116 13.58 -8.94 3.71
N CYS A 117 13.40 -7.65 4.00
CA CYS A 117 13.98 -7.02 5.21
C CYS A 117 13.53 -7.72 6.50
N ARG A 118 12.23 -8.00 6.62
CA ARG A 118 11.70 -8.74 7.77
C ARG A 118 12.35 -10.12 7.91
N GLY A 119 12.52 -10.84 6.80
CA GLY A 119 13.14 -12.16 6.75
C GLY A 119 14.60 -12.14 7.19
N ILE A 120 15.41 -11.29 6.55
CA ILE A 120 16.86 -11.21 6.81
C ILE A 120 17.18 -10.67 8.21
N ASP A 121 16.36 -9.75 8.74
CA ASP A 121 16.61 -9.13 10.05
C ASP A 121 16.21 -10.01 11.23
N ARG A 122 15.15 -10.81 11.06
CA ARG A 122 14.58 -11.64 12.13
C ARG A 122 14.90 -13.11 11.96
N ALA A 123 15.79 -13.50 11.06
CA ALA A 123 16.04 -14.90 10.74
C ALA A 123 14.76 -15.69 10.40
N ASP A 124 13.78 -15.05 9.76
CA ASP A 124 12.57 -15.70 9.27
C ASP A 124 12.84 -16.23 7.86
N GLU A 125 13.22 -17.50 7.79
CA GLU A 125 13.54 -18.19 6.54
C GLU A 125 12.34 -18.20 5.57
N ALA A 126 11.12 -18.38 6.08
CA ALA A 126 9.94 -18.44 5.23
C ALA A 126 9.66 -17.07 4.59
N ALA A 127 9.73 -15.99 5.38
CA ALA A 127 9.59 -14.63 4.87
C ALA A 127 10.71 -14.29 3.86
N LEU A 128 11.97 -14.64 4.17
CA LEU A 128 13.10 -14.40 3.29
C LEU A 128 12.96 -15.12 1.96
N ARG A 129 12.64 -16.42 1.98
CA ARG A 129 12.40 -17.23 0.78
C ARG A 129 11.23 -16.71 -0.05
N SER A 130 10.17 -16.22 0.59
CA SER A 130 8.99 -15.69 -0.11
C SER A 130 9.29 -14.45 -0.97
N ALA A 131 10.41 -13.77 -0.72
CA ALA A 131 10.79 -12.59 -1.49
C ALA A 131 11.42 -12.93 -2.85
N TYR A 132 11.88 -14.17 -3.05
CA TYR A 132 12.57 -14.61 -4.26
C TYR A 132 11.78 -15.66 -5.02
N TRP A 133 11.98 -15.70 -6.34
CA TRP A 133 11.69 -16.90 -7.11
C TRP A 133 12.72 -18.00 -6.81
N PRO A 134 12.34 -19.31 -6.84
CA PRO A 134 13.28 -20.41 -6.58
C PRO A 134 14.50 -20.44 -7.51
N ASP A 135 14.33 -19.94 -8.74
CA ASP A 135 15.35 -19.82 -9.80
C ASP A 135 16.05 -18.44 -9.81
N ALA A 136 15.80 -17.58 -8.82
CA ALA A 136 16.35 -16.24 -8.79
C ALA A 136 17.89 -16.20 -8.65
N HIS A 137 18.50 -15.13 -9.15
CA HIS A 137 19.92 -14.84 -9.03
C HIS A 137 20.16 -13.67 -8.07
N ASP A 138 21.25 -13.72 -7.31
CA ASP A 138 21.62 -12.68 -6.36
C ASP A 138 23.12 -12.38 -6.41
N ASN A 139 23.45 -11.12 -6.65
CA ASN A 139 24.79 -10.57 -6.71
C ASN A 139 25.01 -9.53 -5.59
N HIS A 140 25.71 -9.95 -4.55
CA HIS A 140 26.22 -9.13 -3.44
C HIS A 140 27.72 -8.81 -3.60
N GLY A 141 28.26 -8.85 -4.83
CA GLY A 141 29.68 -8.62 -5.12
C GLY A 141 30.53 -9.87 -4.86
N ALA A 142 31.04 -10.03 -3.63
CA ALA A 142 31.85 -11.20 -3.27
C ALA A 142 31.06 -12.51 -3.36
N TYR A 143 29.74 -12.43 -3.16
CA TYR A 143 28.80 -13.48 -3.50
C TYR A 143 28.08 -13.12 -4.80
N CYS A 144 28.09 -14.03 -5.78
CA CYS A 144 27.33 -13.90 -7.02
C CYS A 144 26.90 -15.31 -7.47
N GLY A 145 25.59 -15.58 -7.39
CA GLY A 145 25.07 -16.94 -7.54
C GLY A 145 23.56 -17.01 -7.39
N SER A 146 23.01 -18.20 -7.12
CA SER A 146 21.58 -18.35 -6.91
C SER A 146 21.11 -17.70 -5.62
N ALA A 147 19.89 -17.15 -5.60
CA ALA A 147 19.26 -16.66 -4.38
C ALA A 147 19.20 -17.76 -3.29
N GLU A 148 19.02 -19.02 -3.68
CA GLU A 148 19.10 -20.16 -2.76
C GLU A 148 20.47 -20.29 -2.07
N GLY A 149 21.56 -20.06 -2.81
CA GLY A 149 22.90 -20.10 -2.22
C GLY A 149 23.11 -18.95 -1.23
N PHE A 150 22.64 -17.75 -1.58
CA PHE A 150 22.64 -16.60 -0.68
C PHE A 150 21.83 -16.86 0.59
N ILE A 151 20.62 -17.39 0.46
CA ILE A 151 19.75 -17.71 1.61
C ILE A 151 20.43 -18.73 2.52
N ARG A 152 21.04 -19.80 1.97
CA ARG A 152 21.79 -20.78 2.77
C ARG A 152 22.96 -20.16 3.52
N PHE A 153 23.67 -19.22 2.90
CA PHE A 153 24.71 -18.44 3.57
C PHE A 153 24.12 -17.62 4.73
N ALA A 154 23.03 -16.88 4.50
CA ALA A 154 22.35 -16.10 5.53
C ALA A 154 21.87 -16.97 6.72
N LEU A 155 21.31 -18.15 6.46
CA LEU A 155 20.91 -19.11 7.50
C LEU A 155 22.09 -19.58 8.36
N GLY A 156 23.28 -19.67 7.77
CA GLY A 156 24.53 -19.93 8.51
C GLY A 156 24.86 -18.77 9.46
N VAL A 157 24.79 -17.54 8.95
CA VAL A 157 25.03 -16.32 9.74
C VAL A 157 24.02 -16.19 10.89
N PHE A 158 22.74 -16.52 10.70
CA PHE A 158 21.73 -16.45 11.76
C PHE A 158 22.08 -17.25 13.02
N LYS A 159 22.83 -18.37 12.86
CA LYS A 159 23.27 -19.20 13.99
C LYS A 159 24.27 -18.50 14.91
N THR A 160 24.85 -17.39 14.47
CA THR A 160 25.81 -16.59 15.24
C THR A 160 25.13 -15.58 16.18
N GLY A 161 23.80 -15.50 16.17
CA GLY A 161 23.04 -14.46 16.88
C GLY A 161 23.34 -13.04 16.36
N PRO A 162 23.34 -12.82 15.02
CA PRO A 162 23.62 -11.51 14.47
C PRO A 162 22.51 -10.52 14.84
N ARG A 163 22.79 -9.22 14.71
CA ARG A 163 21.76 -8.18 14.79
C ARG A 163 21.79 -7.37 13.51
N ASN A 164 20.73 -7.50 12.73
CA ASN A 164 20.57 -6.85 11.44
C ASN A 164 19.36 -5.91 11.48
N ILE A 165 19.50 -4.76 10.82
CA ILE A 165 18.40 -3.82 10.57
C ILE A 165 18.57 -3.32 9.14
N HIS A 166 17.64 -3.65 8.25
CA HIS A 166 17.61 -3.12 6.89
C HIS A 166 16.43 -2.14 6.75
N GLN A 167 16.75 -0.91 6.39
CA GLN A 167 15.78 0.12 6.06
C GLN A 167 15.80 0.34 4.56
N ILE A 168 14.64 0.24 3.92
CA ILE A 168 14.50 0.51 2.48
C ILE A 168 13.72 1.81 2.26
N THR A 169 14.24 2.69 1.40
CA THR A 169 13.61 3.96 1.00
C THR A 169 13.74 4.19 -0.50
N ASN A 170 13.17 5.30 -1.00
CA ASN A 170 13.35 5.76 -2.39
C ASN A 170 13.08 4.67 -3.44
N ILE A 171 11.97 3.94 -3.27
CA ILE A 171 11.61 2.81 -4.14
C ILE A 171 11.01 3.34 -5.46
N LEU A 172 11.75 3.18 -6.54
CA LEU A 172 11.32 3.49 -7.91
C LEU A 172 10.97 2.18 -8.64
N ILE A 173 9.80 2.13 -9.27
CA ILE A 173 9.29 0.94 -9.96
C ILE A 173 8.93 1.32 -11.40
N GLU A 174 9.66 0.73 -12.34
CA GLU A 174 9.44 0.88 -13.77
C GLU A 174 8.99 -0.45 -14.37
N PHE A 175 7.73 -0.52 -14.82
CA PHE A 175 7.23 -1.72 -15.50
C PHE A 175 7.82 -1.80 -16.90
N ILE A 176 8.56 -2.87 -17.17
CA ILE A 176 9.11 -3.19 -18.50
C ILE A 176 7.99 -3.73 -19.38
N ASN A 177 7.16 -4.59 -18.79
CA ASN A 177 5.96 -5.17 -19.39
C ASN A 177 5.00 -5.64 -18.27
N PRO A 178 3.81 -6.18 -18.57
CA PRO A 178 2.85 -6.61 -17.54
C PRO A 178 3.31 -7.73 -16.60
N ALA A 179 4.46 -8.36 -16.85
CA ALA A 179 5.02 -9.44 -16.04
C ALA A 179 6.42 -9.12 -15.49
N GLU A 180 7.01 -7.97 -15.82
CA GLU A 180 8.37 -7.61 -15.41
C GLU A 180 8.49 -6.14 -15.02
N ALA A 181 9.25 -5.88 -13.96
CA ALA A 181 9.55 -4.54 -13.50
C ALA A 181 11.03 -4.41 -13.11
N ALA A 182 11.67 -3.33 -13.55
CA ALA A 182 12.93 -2.87 -12.99
C ALA A 182 12.64 -2.05 -11.73
N VAL A 183 13.29 -2.40 -10.63
CA VAL A 183 13.04 -1.78 -9.32
C VAL A 183 14.36 -1.31 -8.74
N GLU A 184 14.47 -0.01 -8.48
CA GLU A 184 15.55 0.56 -7.68
C GLU A 184 15.01 0.84 -6.29
N SER A 185 15.78 0.48 -5.25
CA SER A 185 15.48 0.89 -3.89
C SER A 185 16.76 1.18 -3.12
N TYR A 186 16.73 2.22 -2.29
CA TYR A 186 17.85 2.59 -1.45
C TYR A 186 17.79 1.77 -0.17
N PHE A 187 18.93 1.30 0.32
CA PHE A 187 19.02 0.69 1.63
C PHE A 187 20.01 1.43 2.53
N THR A 188 19.69 1.44 3.82
CA THR A 188 20.66 1.59 4.90
C THR A 188 20.55 0.35 5.78
N ALA A 189 21.67 -0.30 6.03
CA ALA A 189 21.74 -1.52 6.80
C ALA A 189 22.72 -1.36 7.98
N LEU A 190 22.25 -1.71 9.17
CA LEU A 190 23.13 -2.00 10.29
C LEU A 190 23.29 -3.52 10.36
N GLN A 191 24.51 -4.00 10.23
CA GLN A 191 24.81 -5.43 10.36
C GLN A 191 25.80 -5.63 11.49
N ARG A 192 25.50 -6.55 12.41
CA ARG A 192 26.37 -6.92 13.52
C ARG A 192 26.50 -8.43 13.59
N GLY A 193 27.73 -8.92 13.62
CA GLY A 193 28.04 -10.34 13.71
C GLY A 193 29.54 -10.57 13.93
N PRO A 194 29.94 -11.80 14.30
CA PRO A 194 31.34 -12.14 14.43
C PRO A 194 32.03 -12.12 13.06
N ASP A 195 33.27 -11.63 13.01
CA ASP A 195 34.16 -11.82 11.86
C ASP A 195 34.75 -13.25 11.84
N LYS A 196 35.67 -13.51 10.90
CA LYS A 196 36.34 -14.80 10.74
C LYS A 196 37.14 -15.25 11.96
N ASP A 197 37.57 -14.29 12.80
CA ASP A 197 38.36 -14.54 14.01
C ASP A 197 37.45 -14.63 15.25
N GLY A 198 36.14 -14.49 15.07
CA GLY A 198 35.12 -14.56 16.13
C GLY A 198 34.84 -13.21 16.81
N GLU A 199 35.52 -12.14 16.39
CA GLU A 199 35.38 -10.82 17.00
C GLU A 199 34.11 -10.12 16.51
N MET A 200 33.38 -9.50 17.42
CA MET A 200 32.10 -8.88 17.09
C MET A 200 32.31 -7.57 16.32
N ARG A 201 31.92 -7.56 15.04
CA ARG A 201 31.97 -6.37 14.18
C ARG A 201 30.58 -5.78 14.00
N GLN A 202 30.53 -4.48 13.77
CA GLN A 202 29.33 -3.76 13.36
C GLN A 202 29.66 -2.94 12.12
N MET A 203 28.76 -2.98 11.14
CA MET A 203 28.90 -2.28 9.87
C MET A 203 27.65 -1.47 9.62
N LEU A 204 27.83 -0.20 9.26
CA LEU A 204 26.79 0.60 8.63
C LEU A 204 27.04 0.59 7.12
N LEU A 205 26.07 0.07 6.37
CA LEU A 205 26.12 0.02 4.91
C LEU A 205 25.02 0.91 4.35
N SER A 206 25.32 1.64 3.29
CA SER A 206 24.30 2.30 2.48
C SER A 206 24.52 1.98 1.01
N GLY A 207 23.44 1.86 0.27
CA GLY A 207 23.52 1.47 -1.12
C GLY A 207 22.17 1.36 -1.77
N ARG A 208 22.14 0.62 -2.87
CA ARG A 208 20.93 0.35 -3.65
C ARG A 208 20.77 -1.13 -3.91
N TYR A 209 19.53 -1.60 -3.86
CA TYR A 209 19.12 -2.81 -4.55
C TYR A 209 18.62 -2.42 -5.93
N CYS A 210 19.26 -2.98 -6.95
CA CYS A 210 18.81 -2.91 -8.34
C CYS A 210 18.25 -4.29 -8.69
N ASP A 211 16.93 -4.41 -8.71
CA ASP A 211 16.21 -5.67 -8.81
C ASP A 211 15.45 -5.78 -10.14
N LEU A 212 15.47 -6.98 -10.73
CA LEU A 212 14.47 -7.40 -11.70
C LEU A 212 13.38 -8.19 -10.95
N PHE A 213 12.17 -7.66 -10.99
CA PHE A 213 10.98 -8.33 -10.47
C PHE A 213 10.23 -9.03 -11.60
N GLN A 214 9.74 -10.23 -11.30
CA GLN A 214 8.87 -10.98 -12.21
C GLN A 214 7.55 -11.32 -11.54
N ARG A 215 6.47 -11.22 -12.32
CA ARG A 215 5.15 -11.69 -11.96
C ARG A 215 4.92 -13.09 -12.49
N ARG A 216 4.62 -14.05 -11.61
CA ARG A 216 4.20 -15.41 -12.00
C ARG A 216 3.04 -15.82 -11.11
N GLU A 217 2.01 -16.41 -11.70
CA GLU A 217 0.81 -16.87 -10.96
C GLU A 217 0.14 -15.79 -10.09
N GLY A 218 0.23 -14.52 -10.52
CA GLY A 218 -0.35 -13.37 -9.80
C GLY A 218 0.52 -12.81 -8.67
N GLU A 219 1.71 -13.36 -8.43
CA GLU A 219 2.64 -12.89 -7.41
C GLU A 219 3.86 -12.19 -8.00
N TRP A 220 4.32 -11.12 -7.34
CA TRP A 220 5.59 -10.47 -7.64
C TRP A 220 6.68 -10.91 -6.68
N ARG A 221 7.82 -11.37 -7.22
CA ARG A 221 9.02 -11.72 -6.45
C ARG A 221 10.27 -11.32 -7.22
N ILE A 222 11.38 -11.23 -6.49
CA ILE A 222 12.70 -10.92 -7.04
C ILE A 222 13.16 -12.09 -7.92
N ALA A 223 13.47 -11.82 -9.18
CA ALA A 223 14.08 -12.75 -10.12
C ALA A 223 15.59 -12.54 -10.20
N GLU A 224 16.04 -11.29 -10.16
CA GLU A 224 17.46 -10.94 -10.11
C GLU A 224 17.67 -9.79 -9.13
N ARG A 225 18.74 -9.86 -8.36
CA ARG A 225 19.19 -8.77 -7.48
C ARG A 225 20.65 -8.47 -7.73
N THR A 226 20.94 -7.17 -7.89
CA THR A 226 22.31 -6.65 -7.75
C THR A 226 22.34 -5.65 -6.59
N VAL A 227 23.22 -5.91 -5.63
CA VAL A 227 23.49 -4.98 -4.52
C VAL A 227 24.61 -4.05 -4.91
N VAL A 228 24.30 -2.76 -4.93
CA VAL A 228 25.26 -1.70 -5.19
C VAL A 228 25.60 -1.03 -3.86
N TYR A 229 26.85 -1.10 -3.44
CA TYR A 229 27.31 -0.45 -2.22
C TYR A 229 27.79 0.96 -2.54
N ASP A 230 27.10 1.97 -2.03
CA ASP A 230 27.47 3.38 -2.23
C ASP A 230 28.26 3.92 -1.01
N TRP A 231 28.12 3.31 0.17
CA TRP A 231 28.87 3.64 1.39
C TRP A 231 29.04 2.44 2.32
N LEU A 232 30.18 2.39 3.02
CA LEU A 232 30.47 1.39 4.04
C LEU A 232 31.29 2.02 5.17
N GLU A 233 30.85 1.81 6.39
CA GLU A 233 31.49 2.31 7.61
C GLU A 233 31.54 1.21 8.68
N GLU A 234 32.75 0.86 9.11
CA GLU A 234 32.94 -0.03 10.26
C GLU A 234 32.73 0.75 11.57
N GLN A 235 31.97 0.15 12.49
CA GLN A 235 31.64 0.71 13.79
C GLN A 235 32.10 -0.24 14.89
N ILE A 236 32.68 0.32 15.96
CA ILE A 236 33.12 -0.45 17.13
C ILE A 236 32.00 -0.36 18.18
N PRO A 237 31.21 -1.42 18.41
CA PRO A 237 30.18 -1.40 19.44
C PRO A 237 30.84 -1.44 20.82
N ALA A 238 30.29 -0.70 21.80
CA ALA A 238 30.73 -0.81 23.18
C ALA A 238 30.62 -2.26 23.68
N ALA A 239 31.64 -2.76 24.37
CA ALA A 239 31.70 -4.12 24.90
C ALA A 239 30.87 -4.27 26.20
N VAL A 240 29.58 -3.93 26.13
CA VAL A 240 28.61 -4.03 27.22
C VAL A 240 27.59 -5.13 26.94
N LEU A 241 27.07 -5.74 28.01
CA LEU A 241 25.98 -6.72 27.92
C LEU A 241 24.74 -6.10 27.28
N GLU A 242 23.90 -6.91 26.62
CA GLU A 242 22.66 -6.39 26.02
C GLU A 242 21.71 -5.78 27.07
N SER A 243 21.64 -6.36 28.27
CA SER A 243 20.86 -5.83 29.38
C SER A 243 21.28 -4.41 29.77
N GLU A 244 22.57 -4.13 29.77
CA GLU A 244 23.12 -2.80 30.04
C GLU A 244 22.88 -1.85 28.86
N ARG A 245 23.10 -2.33 27.63
CA ARG A 245 22.93 -1.56 26.40
C ARG A 245 21.51 -0.99 26.25
N PHE A 246 20.51 -1.83 26.47
CA PHE A 246 19.11 -1.43 26.31
C PHE A 246 18.51 -0.87 27.60
N GLY A 247 19.01 -1.30 28.76
CA GLY A 247 18.52 -0.89 30.07
C GLY A 247 16.99 -1.02 30.15
N PRO A 248 16.25 0.07 30.45
CA PRO A 248 14.80 0.03 30.57
C PRO A 248 14.04 -0.06 29.23
N ARG A 249 14.71 -0.01 28.07
CA ARG A 249 14.06 -0.06 26.74
C ARG A 249 13.72 -1.50 26.36
N GLN A 250 12.59 -1.98 26.86
CA GLN A 250 12.05 -3.32 26.64
C GLN A 250 10.62 -3.25 26.08
N PRO A 251 10.17 -4.25 25.29
CA PRO A 251 10.92 -5.41 24.81
C PRO A 251 11.91 -5.04 23.70
N ILE A 252 12.97 -5.85 23.53
CA ILE A 252 13.91 -5.75 22.40
C ILE A 252 13.49 -6.67 21.25
N GLY A 253 13.97 -6.37 20.03
CA GLY A 253 13.76 -7.23 18.86
C GLY A 253 14.47 -8.58 19.01
N ALA A 254 13.83 -9.63 18.53
CA ALA A 254 14.28 -11.02 18.60
C ALA A 254 14.09 -11.72 17.23
N PRO A 255 14.76 -12.86 16.99
CA PRO A 255 14.48 -13.69 15.82
C PRO A 255 13.04 -14.22 15.80
N HIS A 256 12.57 -14.65 14.63
CA HIS A 256 11.35 -15.42 14.48
C HIS A 256 11.47 -16.75 15.26
N PRO A 257 10.41 -17.20 15.96
CA PRO A 257 9.07 -16.62 16.03
C PRO A 257 8.86 -15.62 17.16
N ASP A 258 9.91 -15.26 17.91
CA ASP A 258 9.81 -14.55 19.18
C ASP A 258 9.78 -13.02 19.04
N ASP A 259 10.01 -12.46 17.84
CA ASP A 259 9.80 -11.03 17.58
C ASP A 259 8.35 -10.62 17.91
N PRO A 260 8.13 -9.49 18.59
CA PRO A 260 6.78 -9.02 18.96
C PRO A 260 5.79 -8.94 17.79
N VAL A 261 6.25 -8.71 16.55
CA VAL A 261 5.37 -8.62 15.38
C VAL A 261 4.59 -9.92 15.13
N TYR A 262 5.19 -11.09 15.39
CA TYR A 262 4.54 -12.37 15.11
C TYR A 262 3.42 -12.70 16.11
N ALA A 263 3.50 -12.15 17.33
CA ALA A 263 2.40 -12.24 18.30
C ALA A 263 1.15 -11.46 17.85
N LEU A 264 1.32 -10.37 17.08
CA LEU A 264 0.21 -9.59 16.54
C LEU A 264 -0.55 -10.34 15.44
N GLY A 265 0.16 -11.11 14.60
CA GLY A 265 -0.44 -11.93 13.54
C GLY A 265 -1.45 -12.95 14.07
N LYS A 266 -1.22 -13.49 15.28
CA LYS A 266 -2.13 -14.43 15.96
C LYS A 266 -3.48 -13.80 16.36
N ARG A 267 -3.60 -12.47 16.33
CA ARG A 267 -4.85 -11.74 16.60
C ARG A 267 -5.68 -11.48 15.35
N ARG A 268 -5.22 -11.90 14.16
CA ARG A 268 -6.01 -11.77 12.94
C ARG A 268 -7.33 -12.49 13.13
N ILE A 269 -8.43 -11.73 13.11
CA ILE A 269 -9.77 -12.27 13.01
C ILE A 269 -9.84 -12.98 11.65
N ALA A 270 -10.27 -14.24 11.63
CA ALA A 270 -10.48 -14.98 10.39
C ALA A 270 -11.29 -14.09 9.44
N SER A 271 -10.75 -13.85 8.25
CA SER A 271 -11.46 -13.05 7.27
C SER A 271 -12.73 -13.80 6.87
N ARG A 272 -13.81 -13.10 6.52
CA ARG A 272 -15.06 -13.74 6.03
C ARG A 272 -14.83 -14.67 4.81
N GLY A 273 -13.68 -14.60 4.15
CA GLY A 273 -13.28 -15.49 3.06
C GLY A 273 -12.77 -16.87 3.50
N ASP A 274 -12.26 -17.00 4.73
CA ASP A 274 -11.76 -18.29 5.25
C ASP A 274 -12.90 -19.22 5.73
N ALA A 275 -14.09 -18.66 5.95
CA ALA A 275 -15.26 -19.41 6.40
C ALA A 275 -15.94 -20.25 5.30
N PHE A 276 -15.63 -20.00 4.02
CA PHE A 276 -16.27 -20.70 2.90
C PHE A 276 -15.49 -21.92 2.37
N SER A 277 -14.20 -22.10 2.69
CA SER A 277 -13.41 -23.18 2.09
C SER A 277 -13.47 -24.53 2.82
N ALA A 278 -13.99 -24.57 4.05
CA ALA A 278 -14.03 -25.81 4.83
C ALA A 278 -15.27 -26.68 4.53
N SER A 279 -16.42 -26.09 4.15
CA SER A 279 -17.69 -26.85 4.03
C SER A 279 -18.05 -27.34 2.63
N GLU A 280 -17.25 -27.01 1.61
CA GLU A 280 -17.47 -27.44 0.21
C GLU A 280 -16.44 -28.46 -0.27
N ARG A 281 -15.30 -28.63 0.43
CA ARG A 281 -14.30 -29.67 0.11
C ARG A 281 -14.74 -31.08 0.47
N GLU A 282 -15.61 -31.25 1.46
CA GLU A 282 -16.11 -32.57 1.88
C GLU A 282 -17.31 -33.08 1.05
N ARG A 283 -17.95 -32.23 0.23
CA ARG A 283 -19.08 -32.63 -0.62
C ARG A 283 -18.70 -33.05 -2.04
N ARG A 284 -17.42 -33.00 -2.40
CA ARG A 284 -16.92 -33.39 -3.74
C ARG A 284 -16.13 -34.70 -3.77
N ILE A 285 -16.00 -35.41 -2.64
CA ILE A 285 -15.22 -36.65 -2.54
C ILE A 285 -16.11 -37.90 -2.34
N SER A 286 -17.41 -37.74 -2.10
CA SER A 286 -18.38 -38.85 -1.93
C SER A 286 -19.36 -38.99 -3.10
N GLY A 287 -18.87 -38.82 -4.34
CA GLY A 287 -19.55 -39.31 -5.53
C GLY A 287 -19.29 -40.82 -5.67
N ASP A 288 -20.06 -41.63 -4.98
CA ASP A 288 -20.12 -43.08 -5.20
C ASP A 288 -21.15 -43.35 -6.30
N ASP A 289 -20.64 -43.56 -7.52
CA ASP A 289 -21.36 -44.17 -8.63
C ASP A 289 -21.38 -45.69 -8.39
N GLY A 290 -22.54 -46.29 -8.11
CA GLY A 290 -22.62 -47.75 -8.08
C GLY A 290 -23.91 -48.39 -7.58
N LEU A 291 -24.86 -48.57 -8.53
CA LEU A 291 -25.94 -49.57 -8.59
C LEU A 291 -27.10 -49.51 -7.57
#